data_AF-A0A382MCH9-F1
#
_entry.id   AF-A0A382MCH9-F1
#
_cell.length_a   1.000
_cell.length_b   1.000
_cell.length_c   1.000
_cell.angle_alpha   90.00
_cell.angle_beta   90.00
_cell.angle_gamma   90.00
#
_symmetry.space_group_name_H-M   'P 1'
#
loop_
_entity.id
_entity.type
_entity.pdbx_description
1 polymer ?
#
loop_
_entity_poly.entity_id
_entity_poly.type
_entity_poly.pdbx_seq_one_letter_code
_entity_poly.pdbx_strand_id
1 'polypeptide(L)'
;MATIVFISALQKHLAFQDDLLRRLRGKTLVERSIEKARNLGIRDSSIHVYTDSEQIALQAERTGVQVFLNVNFLDLSVGESSNFIEYCCDSVTKDDQILRLSPYAPLLESSTLDKAAAVLEQANVDAVCGIRTVRQSLYMDRGRTVENIFLSEDGQILDIESSAFTLLKAGAIKKLGNKTLTVQPVKVSEDAFEINSYLDWWVCEKLLARKRIVFRVIGGDRVGMGHIYRALTVAHEITDHEVLMVTDTSNEVALNKLMDYGYRLEVYERSKIVEEIIGLSPNMVVNDILDTNADDIRAYKQKGIKVVNFEDLG
;
A
#
# COMPACT_ATOMS: atom_id res chain seq x y z
N MET A 1 -20.63 4.69 -15.86
CA MET A 1 -19.53 5.25 -15.07
C MET A 1 -18.32 4.35 -15.27
N ALA A 2 -17.35 4.77 -16.09
CA ALA A 2 -16.08 4.10 -16.22
C ALA A 2 -15.02 4.85 -15.40
N THR A 3 -13.98 4.15 -14.97
CA THR A 3 -12.81 4.77 -14.34
C THR A 3 -11.72 4.92 -15.39
N ILE A 4 -11.26 6.16 -15.60
CA ILE A 4 -10.13 6.50 -16.46
C ILE A 4 -8.92 6.81 -15.59
N VAL A 5 -7.79 6.17 -15.87
CA VAL A 5 -6.58 6.27 -15.05
C VAL A 5 -5.56 7.15 -15.74
N PHE A 6 -5.02 8.12 -15.01
CA PHE A 6 -3.90 8.95 -15.45
C PHE A 6 -2.68 8.71 -14.55
N ILE A 7 -1.57 8.31 -15.14
CA ILE A 7 -0.31 8.01 -14.44
C ILE A 7 0.69 9.15 -14.73
N SER A 8 1.13 9.81 -13.66
CA SER A 8 2.02 10.97 -13.69
C SER A 8 3.49 10.55 -13.74
N ALA A 9 4.13 10.54 -14.92
CA ALA A 9 5.51 10.09 -15.07
C ALA A 9 6.44 11.20 -15.62
N LEU A 10 6.65 12.26 -14.83
CA LEU A 10 7.42 13.44 -15.23
C LEU A 10 8.88 13.39 -14.74
N GLN A 11 9.85 13.48 -15.65
CA GLN A 11 11.30 13.46 -15.40
C GLN A 11 11.83 14.76 -14.80
N LYS A 12 11.09 15.86 -14.83
CA LYS A 12 11.48 17.07 -14.10
C LYS A 12 11.06 17.04 -12.61
N HIS A 13 10.32 16.00 -12.18
CA HIS A 13 9.93 15.75 -10.77
C HIS A 13 10.47 14.39 -10.28
N LEU A 14 11.79 14.25 -10.31
CA LEU A 14 12.48 13.03 -9.86
C LEU A 14 12.73 13.07 -8.35
N ALA A 15 12.50 11.96 -7.68
CA ALA A 15 13.07 11.68 -6.37
C ALA A 15 14.60 11.55 -6.48
N PHE A 16 15.08 10.93 -7.55
CA PHE A 16 16.50 10.84 -7.90
C PHE A 16 16.70 10.43 -9.36
N GLN A 17 17.94 10.56 -9.86
CA GLN A 17 18.26 10.34 -11.27
C GLN A 17 17.75 8.99 -11.82
N ASP A 18 16.91 9.08 -12.84
CA ASP A 18 16.30 7.97 -13.61
C ASP A 18 15.38 7.03 -12.81
N ASP A 19 14.87 7.45 -11.65
CA ASP A 19 14.02 6.64 -10.77
C ASP A 19 12.83 5.94 -11.47
N LEU A 20 12.11 6.63 -12.36
CA LEU A 20 10.94 6.13 -13.09
C LEU A 20 11.28 5.00 -14.07
N LEU A 21 12.54 4.97 -14.55
CA LEU A 21 13.05 3.97 -15.50
C LEU A 21 13.82 2.84 -14.82
N ARG A 22 14.25 3.03 -13.56
CA ARG A 22 14.93 1.99 -12.77
C ARG A 22 13.95 0.88 -12.39
N ARG A 23 14.47 -0.35 -12.31
CA ARG A 23 13.69 -1.52 -11.94
C ARG A 23 13.73 -1.72 -10.42
N LEU A 24 12.59 -1.51 -9.78
CA LEU A 24 12.36 -1.90 -8.39
C LEU A 24 11.89 -3.36 -8.38
N ARG A 25 12.71 -4.30 -7.90
CA ARG A 25 12.45 -5.76 -7.97
C ARG A 25 11.95 -6.24 -9.34
N GLY A 26 12.66 -5.86 -10.40
CA GLY A 26 12.44 -6.37 -11.77
C GLY A 26 11.48 -5.57 -12.65
N LYS A 27 10.71 -4.62 -12.10
CA LYS A 27 9.76 -3.77 -12.85
C LYS A 27 9.99 -2.30 -12.58
N THR A 28 9.79 -1.43 -13.56
CA THR A 28 9.89 0.02 -13.36
C THR A 28 8.72 0.57 -12.56
N LEU A 29 8.86 1.78 -12.01
CA LEU A 29 7.76 2.42 -11.27
C LEU A 29 6.54 2.65 -12.17
N VAL A 30 6.78 3.06 -13.43
CA VAL A 30 5.71 3.26 -14.42
C VAL A 30 5.02 1.95 -14.77
N GLU A 31 5.79 0.88 -15.04
CA GLU A 31 5.23 -0.45 -15.31
C GLU A 31 4.36 -0.94 -14.14
N ARG A 32 4.83 -0.74 -12.90
CA ARG A 32 4.09 -1.13 -11.69
C ARG A 32 2.76 -0.38 -11.55
N SER A 33 2.71 0.90 -11.89
CA SER A 33 1.46 1.67 -11.86
C SER A 33 0.48 1.25 -12.95
N ILE A 34 0.98 0.91 -14.15
CA ILE A 34 0.14 0.35 -15.22
C ILE A 34 -0.44 -0.99 -14.80
N GLU A 35 0.37 -1.88 -14.21
CA GLU A 35 -0.10 -3.16 -13.69
C GLU A 35 -1.11 -2.99 -12.55
N LYS A 36 -0.91 -1.99 -11.68
CA LYS A 36 -1.88 -1.67 -10.62
C LYS A 36 -3.22 -1.29 -11.23
N ALA A 37 -3.24 -0.43 -12.24
CA ALA A 37 -4.46 -0.06 -12.96
C ALA A 37 -5.14 -1.29 -13.61
N ARG A 38 -4.37 -2.21 -14.20
CA ARG A 38 -4.89 -3.46 -14.75
C ARG A 38 -5.49 -4.39 -13.68
N ASN A 39 -4.83 -4.50 -12.54
CA ASN A 39 -5.31 -5.29 -11.40
C ASN A 39 -6.61 -4.73 -10.80
N LEU A 40 -6.87 -3.43 -10.99
CA LEU A 40 -8.17 -2.79 -10.68
C LEU A 40 -9.25 -3.07 -11.75
N GLY A 41 -8.95 -3.88 -12.77
CA GLY A 41 -9.89 -4.21 -13.85
C GLY A 41 -10.00 -3.13 -14.94
N ILE A 42 -9.10 -2.14 -14.96
CA ILE A 42 -9.13 -1.07 -15.95
C ILE A 42 -8.56 -1.57 -17.29
N ARG A 43 -9.27 -1.27 -18.38
CA ARG A 43 -8.85 -1.61 -19.74
C ARG A 43 -7.67 -0.73 -20.16
N ASP A 44 -6.74 -1.28 -20.94
CA ASP A 44 -5.57 -0.55 -21.44
C ASP A 44 -5.92 0.74 -22.20
N SER A 45 -7.06 0.76 -22.91
CA SER A 45 -7.59 1.96 -23.60
C SER A 45 -8.02 3.10 -22.66
N SER A 46 -8.16 2.82 -21.37
CA SER A 46 -8.57 3.77 -20.33
C SER A 46 -7.43 4.07 -19.35
N ILE A 47 -6.21 3.61 -19.65
CA ILE A 47 -5.00 3.91 -18.90
C ILE A 47 -4.17 4.87 -19.74
N HIS A 48 -3.87 6.03 -19.17
CA HIS A 48 -3.14 7.11 -19.81
C HIS A 48 -1.87 7.40 -19.00
N VAL A 49 -0.70 7.33 -19.63
CA VAL A 49 0.55 7.79 -19.03
C VAL A 49 0.87 9.16 -19.61
N TYR A 50 1.05 10.16 -18.75
CA TYR A 50 1.51 11.47 -19.19
C TYR A 50 2.94 11.73 -18.72
N THR A 51 3.77 12.21 -19.63
CA THR A 51 5.21 12.33 -19.42
C THR A 51 5.80 13.46 -20.26
N ASP A 52 6.95 13.97 -19.82
CA ASP A 52 7.84 14.88 -20.54
C ASP A 52 9.03 14.14 -21.18
N SER A 53 9.06 12.81 -21.10
CA SER A 53 10.17 11.97 -21.54
C SER A 53 9.77 11.02 -22.67
N GLU A 54 10.43 11.15 -23.83
CA GLU A 54 10.26 10.23 -24.97
C GLU A 54 10.56 8.77 -24.59
N GLN A 55 11.52 8.54 -23.70
CA GLN A 55 11.89 7.18 -23.28
C GLN A 55 10.78 6.53 -22.45
N ILE A 56 10.18 7.28 -21.51
CA ILE A 56 9.05 6.80 -20.71
C ILE A 56 7.83 6.57 -21.62
N ALA A 57 7.57 7.50 -22.54
CA ALA A 57 6.49 7.39 -23.51
C ALA A 57 6.60 6.09 -24.32
N LEU A 58 7.76 5.84 -24.94
CA LEU A 58 8.02 4.63 -25.71
C LEU A 58 7.87 3.34 -24.88
N GLN A 59 8.30 3.36 -23.62
CA GLN A 59 8.12 2.21 -22.73
C GLN A 59 6.64 1.96 -22.43
N ALA A 60 5.88 3.02 -22.14
CA ALA A 60 4.44 2.92 -21.88
C ALA A 60 3.66 2.46 -23.13
N GLU A 61 3.94 3.02 -24.31
CA GLU A 61 3.30 2.62 -25.57
C GLU A 61 3.48 1.12 -25.88
N ARG A 62 4.67 0.58 -25.62
CA ARG A 62 4.95 -0.86 -25.78
C ARG A 62 4.12 -1.76 -24.87
N THR A 63 3.56 -1.21 -23.79
CA THR A 63 2.63 -1.95 -22.94
C THR A 63 1.18 -1.91 -23.46
N GLY A 64 0.87 -1.09 -24.46
CA GLY A 64 -0.46 -0.99 -25.08
C GLY A 64 -1.38 0.07 -24.47
N VAL A 65 -0.90 0.88 -23.52
CA VAL A 65 -1.66 1.97 -22.89
C VAL A 65 -1.59 3.27 -23.71
N GLN A 66 -2.49 4.21 -23.42
CA GLN A 66 -2.46 5.53 -24.04
C GLN A 66 -1.34 6.39 -23.45
N VAL A 67 -0.74 7.25 -24.27
CA VAL A 67 0.35 8.13 -23.83
C VAL A 67 0.11 9.56 -24.28
N PHE A 68 0.35 10.49 -23.36
CA PHE A 68 0.41 11.92 -23.64
C PHE A 68 1.85 12.40 -23.36
N LEU A 69 2.60 12.65 -24.44
CA LEU A 69 3.94 13.20 -24.36
C LEU A 69 3.89 14.72 -24.56
N ASN A 70 4.43 15.46 -23.60
CA ASN A 70 4.71 16.88 -23.75
C ASN A 70 6.06 17.22 -23.10
N VAL A 71 7.10 17.38 -23.91
CA VAL A 71 8.47 17.66 -23.46
C VAL A 71 8.61 18.99 -22.69
N ASN A 72 7.65 19.91 -22.86
CA ASN A 72 7.66 21.21 -22.20
C ASN A 72 6.74 21.27 -20.97
N PHE A 73 6.23 20.13 -20.45
CA PHE A 73 5.20 20.08 -19.39
C PHE A 73 5.41 20.97 -18.14
N LEU A 74 6.63 21.44 -17.88
CA LEU A 74 6.99 22.28 -16.73
C LEU A 74 7.39 23.73 -17.07
N ASP A 75 7.54 24.06 -18.35
CA ASP A 75 7.66 25.46 -18.81
C ASP A 75 6.26 26.08 -18.95
N LEU A 76 5.43 25.88 -17.92
CA LEU A 76 4.00 26.20 -17.86
C LEU A 76 3.76 27.71 -17.94
N SER A 77 3.98 28.27 -19.11
CA SER A 77 3.16 29.36 -19.62
C SER A 77 1.70 28.88 -19.65
N VAL A 78 0.77 29.81 -19.50
CA VAL A 78 -0.68 29.56 -19.36
C VAL A 78 -1.26 28.65 -20.48
N GLY A 79 -0.59 28.54 -21.63
CA GLY A 79 -1.02 27.74 -22.79
C GLY A 79 -0.55 26.28 -22.87
N GLU A 80 0.43 25.83 -22.08
CA GLU A 80 0.87 24.41 -22.13
C GLU A 80 0.14 23.53 -21.10
N SER A 81 -0.25 24.11 -19.97
CA SER A 81 -1.19 23.48 -19.02
C SER A 81 -2.54 23.19 -19.65
N SER A 82 -3.00 24.02 -20.61
CA SER A 82 -4.31 23.85 -21.24
C SER A 82 -4.38 22.60 -22.12
N ASN A 83 -3.30 22.24 -22.82
CA ASN A 83 -3.29 21.08 -23.71
C ASN A 83 -3.49 19.76 -22.96
N PHE A 84 -2.89 19.64 -21.76
CA PHE A 84 -3.10 18.45 -20.93
C PHE A 84 -4.53 18.37 -20.38
N ILE A 85 -5.10 19.51 -19.96
CA ILE A 85 -6.49 19.54 -19.48
C ILE A 85 -7.48 19.25 -20.62
N GLU A 86 -7.22 19.75 -21.82
CA GLU A 86 -8.00 19.44 -23.02
C GLU A 86 -7.93 17.94 -23.34
N TYR A 87 -6.72 17.36 -23.37
CA TYR A 87 -6.53 15.91 -23.53
C TYR A 87 -7.30 15.10 -22.48
N CYS A 88 -7.25 15.52 -21.20
CA CYS A 88 -8.03 14.89 -20.14
C CYS A 88 -9.53 14.98 -20.42
N CYS A 89 -10.02 16.14 -20.86
CA CYS A 89 -11.43 16.35 -21.18
C CYS A 89 -11.90 15.48 -22.36
N ASP A 90 -11.05 15.28 -23.36
CA ASP A 90 -11.36 14.47 -24.54
C ASP A 90 -11.34 12.96 -24.25
N SER A 91 -10.57 12.57 -23.23
CA SER A 91 -10.43 11.16 -22.82
C SER A 91 -11.54 10.68 -21.88
N VAL A 92 -12.45 11.55 -21.44
CA VAL A 92 -13.43 11.26 -20.38
C VAL A 92 -14.83 11.74 -20.75
N THR A 93 -15.85 11.02 -20.32
CA THR A 93 -17.24 11.48 -20.35
C THR A 93 -17.63 12.09 -19.01
N LYS A 94 -18.74 12.86 -18.98
CA LYS A 94 -19.16 13.61 -17.78
C LYS A 94 -19.39 12.71 -16.55
N ASP A 95 -19.85 11.48 -16.79
CA ASP A 95 -20.23 10.53 -15.76
C ASP A 95 -19.10 9.55 -15.41
N ASP A 96 -17.88 9.80 -15.91
CA ASP A 96 -16.71 9.00 -15.59
C ASP A 96 -16.06 9.46 -14.27
N GLN A 97 -15.32 8.52 -13.69
CA GLN A 97 -14.42 8.75 -12.58
C GLN A 97 -13.00 8.81 -13.13
N ILE A 98 -12.19 9.70 -12.56
CA ILE A 98 -10.80 9.85 -12.92
C ILE A 98 -9.94 9.47 -11.73
N LEU A 99 -8.97 8.61 -11.96
CA LEU A 99 -8.00 8.16 -10.98
C LEU A 99 -6.61 8.60 -11.42
N ARG A 100 -6.03 9.58 -10.72
CA ARG A 100 -4.63 9.93 -10.86
C ARG A 100 -3.80 9.01 -9.98
N LEU A 101 -2.89 8.23 -10.56
CA LEU A 101 -1.94 7.38 -9.82
C LEU A 101 -0.52 7.94 -9.90
N SER A 102 0.18 7.89 -8.77
CA SER A 102 1.62 8.16 -8.73
C SER A 102 2.44 6.88 -8.94
N PRO A 103 3.41 6.87 -9.87
CA PRO A 103 4.45 5.84 -9.93
C PRO A 103 5.24 5.66 -8.63
N TYR A 104 5.35 6.72 -7.82
CA TYR A 104 6.13 6.73 -6.60
C TYR A 104 5.45 6.06 -5.41
N ALA A 105 4.19 5.61 -5.53
CA ALA A 105 3.48 4.86 -4.50
C ALA A 105 3.22 3.40 -4.93
N PRO A 106 4.26 2.59 -5.16
CA PRO A 106 4.11 1.25 -5.72
C PRO A 106 3.38 0.28 -4.80
N LEU A 107 3.37 0.52 -3.49
CA LEU A 107 2.73 -0.33 -2.47
C LEU A 107 1.21 -0.12 -2.34
N LEU A 108 0.65 0.93 -2.96
CA LEU A 108 -0.75 1.33 -2.76
C LEU A 108 -1.73 0.18 -3.03
N GLU A 109 -2.58 -0.16 -2.08
CA GLU A 109 -3.52 -1.28 -2.24
C GLU A 109 -4.81 -0.85 -2.94
N SER A 110 -5.46 -1.79 -3.63
CA SER A 110 -6.80 -1.58 -4.18
C SER A 110 -7.81 -1.27 -3.08
N SER A 111 -7.67 -1.88 -1.90
CA SER A 111 -8.54 -1.68 -0.74
C SER A 111 -8.59 -0.20 -0.30
N THR A 112 -7.47 0.52 -0.40
CA THR A 112 -7.39 1.96 -0.11
C THR A 112 -8.10 2.79 -1.17
N LEU A 113 -7.97 2.41 -2.44
CA LEU A 113 -8.65 3.06 -3.56
C LEU A 113 -10.17 2.82 -3.52
N ASP A 114 -10.61 1.62 -3.15
CA ASP A 114 -12.03 1.27 -3.00
C ASP A 114 -12.70 2.11 -1.90
N LYS A 115 -12.01 2.29 -0.75
CA LYS A 115 -12.47 3.18 0.32
C LYS A 115 -12.58 4.62 -0.16
N ALA A 116 -11.58 5.11 -0.88
CA ALA A 116 -11.58 6.48 -1.40
C ALA A 116 -12.67 6.70 -2.46
N ALA A 117 -12.94 5.70 -3.30
CA ALA A 117 -14.03 5.72 -4.28
C ALA A 117 -15.40 5.77 -3.58
N ALA A 118 -15.61 4.94 -2.55
CA ALA A 118 -16.84 4.98 -1.76
C ALA A 118 -17.07 6.36 -1.12
N VAL A 119 -16.01 7.02 -0.62
CA VAL A 119 -16.11 8.38 -0.09
C VAL A 119 -16.47 9.38 -1.20
N LEU A 120 -15.87 9.29 -2.39
CA LEU A 120 -16.18 10.19 -3.50
C LEU A 120 -17.65 10.08 -3.97
N GLU A 121 -18.21 8.88 -3.94
CA GLU A 121 -19.61 8.61 -4.30
C GLU A 121 -20.59 9.15 -3.24
N GLN A 122 -20.28 8.95 -1.97
CA GLN A 122 -21.14 9.36 -0.85
C GLN A 122 -21.06 10.85 -0.56
N ALA A 123 -19.90 11.46 -0.78
CA ALA A 123 -19.68 12.87 -0.51
C ALA A 123 -20.06 13.76 -1.69
N ASN A 124 -20.68 14.90 -1.38
CA ASN A 124 -20.95 15.94 -2.37
C ASN A 124 -19.71 16.81 -2.63
N VAL A 125 -18.61 16.16 -3.05
CA VAL A 125 -17.32 16.78 -3.37
C VAL A 125 -16.91 16.48 -4.81
N ASP A 126 -15.97 17.28 -5.32
CA ASP A 126 -15.40 17.13 -6.65
C ASP A 126 -14.30 16.07 -6.69
N ALA A 127 -13.53 15.94 -5.61
CA ALA A 127 -12.39 15.02 -5.53
C ALA A 127 -12.13 14.49 -4.10
N VAL A 128 -11.33 13.43 -4.04
CA VAL A 128 -10.80 12.80 -2.84
C VAL A 128 -9.30 12.60 -2.99
N CYS A 129 -8.54 12.91 -1.95
CA CYS A 129 -7.09 12.66 -1.89
C CYS A 129 -6.71 11.88 -0.62
N GLY A 130 -5.54 11.24 -0.65
CA GLY A 130 -5.00 10.56 0.53
C GLY A 130 -4.38 11.54 1.51
N ILE A 131 -4.52 11.30 2.81
CA ILE A 131 -3.77 11.98 3.86
C ILE A 131 -3.11 10.99 4.82
N ARG A 132 -1.90 11.32 5.25
CA ARG A 132 -1.13 10.59 6.26
C ARG A 132 -1.03 11.41 7.53
N THR A 133 -1.42 10.82 8.65
CA THR A 133 -1.22 11.41 9.96
C THR A 133 0.18 11.07 10.46
N VAL A 134 1.01 12.08 10.76
CA VAL A 134 2.36 11.91 11.31
C VAL A 134 2.52 12.66 12.63
N ARG A 135 3.43 12.19 13.47
CA ARG A 135 3.85 12.90 14.68
C ARG A 135 5.16 13.62 14.42
N GLN A 136 5.13 14.95 14.30
CA GLN A 136 6.32 15.75 14.02
C GLN A 136 6.33 17.06 14.82
N SER A 137 7.52 17.54 15.11
CA SER A 137 7.73 18.86 15.72
C SER A 137 8.15 19.85 14.65
N LEU A 138 7.31 20.84 14.39
CA LEU A 138 7.64 21.92 13.46
C LEU A 138 8.77 22.77 14.04
N TYR A 139 9.86 22.88 13.29
CA TYR A 139 10.91 23.84 13.64
C TYR A 139 10.40 25.24 13.32
N MET A 140 10.26 26.07 14.36
CA MET A 140 10.01 27.49 14.24
C MET A 140 11.31 28.21 14.56
N ASP A 141 11.73 29.17 13.74
CA ASP A 141 12.88 30.05 13.99
C ASP A 141 12.57 31.04 15.14
N ARG A 142 12.44 30.48 16.34
CA ARG A 142 12.20 31.15 17.61
C ARG A 142 13.14 30.50 18.62
N GLY A 143 13.72 31.33 19.50
CA GLY A 143 14.54 30.82 20.60
C GLY A 143 13.79 29.75 21.42
N ARG A 144 14.51 28.73 21.88
CA ARG A 144 13.95 27.67 22.74
C ARG A 144 14.36 27.91 24.20
N THR A 145 13.45 27.69 25.13
CA THR A 145 13.80 27.66 26.56
C THR A 145 14.57 26.38 26.88
N VAL A 146 15.34 26.38 27.98
CA VAL A 146 16.07 25.19 28.45
C VAL A 146 15.09 24.05 28.75
N GLU A 147 13.96 24.37 29.39
CA GLU A 147 12.87 23.41 29.64
C GLU A 147 12.36 22.80 28.33
N ASN A 148 12.11 23.60 27.29
CA ASN A 148 11.68 23.08 25.98
C ASN A 148 12.75 22.25 25.26
N ILE A 149 14.01 22.28 25.66
CA ILE A 149 15.08 21.44 25.07
C ILE A 149 15.12 20.07 25.76
N PHE A 150 14.92 20.03 27.07
CA PHE A 150 15.01 18.80 27.87
C PHE A 150 13.67 18.09 28.07
N LEU A 151 12.58 18.86 28.11
CA LEU A 151 11.22 18.42 28.41
C LEU A 151 10.30 18.57 27.21
N SER A 152 10.82 18.73 25.98
CA SER A 152 9.99 18.89 24.79
C SER A 152 8.98 17.74 24.73
N GLU A 153 7.73 18.03 25.08
CA GLU A 153 6.65 17.08 24.93
C GLU A 153 6.42 16.88 23.43
N ASP A 154 6.65 15.64 22.99
CA ASP A 154 5.71 14.90 22.18
C ASP A 154 5.15 15.67 20.97
N GLY A 155 5.82 15.52 19.83
CA GLY A 155 5.52 16.25 18.58
C GLY A 155 4.04 16.31 18.21
N GLN A 156 3.68 17.36 17.47
CA GLN A 156 2.31 17.61 17.04
C GLN A 156 1.85 16.55 16.03
N ILE A 157 0.56 16.23 16.09
CA ILE A 157 -0.09 15.38 15.09
C ILE A 157 -0.44 16.26 13.89
N LEU A 158 0.13 15.94 12.73
CA LEU A 158 -0.07 16.66 11.49
C LEU A 158 -0.64 15.71 10.43
N ASP A 159 -1.64 16.16 9.69
CA ASP A 159 -2.09 15.48 8.48
C ASP A 159 -1.37 16.06 7.27
N ILE A 160 -0.63 15.21 6.57
CA ILE A 160 0.14 15.54 5.37
C ILE A 160 -0.56 14.89 4.18
N GLU A 161 -0.74 15.65 3.10
CA GLU A 161 -1.26 15.12 1.84
C GLU A 161 -0.34 14.03 1.29
N SER A 162 -0.94 12.90 0.92
CA SER A 162 -0.26 11.83 0.19
C SER A 162 -0.44 12.05 -1.29
N SER A 163 0.68 12.06 -2.02
CA SER A 163 0.66 12.15 -3.48
C SER A 163 0.45 10.78 -4.13
N ALA A 164 0.11 9.72 -3.38
CA ALA A 164 -0.08 8.37 -3.90
C ALA A 164 -1.18 8.30 -4.97
N PHE A 165 -2.31 8.97 -4.74
CA PHE A 165 -3.43 9.02 -5.67
C PHE A 165 -4.33 10.24 -5.47
N THR A 166 -5.15 10.53 -6.48
CA THR A 166 -6.30 11.43 -6.38
C THR A 166 -7.46 10.85 -7.18
N LEU A 167 -8.65 10.81 -6.59
CA LEU A 167 -9.89 10.43 -7.26
C LEU A 167 -10.73 11.67 -7.50
N LEU A 168 -11.26 11.83 -8.70
CA LEU A 168 -12.06 13.00 -9.05
C LEU A 168 -13.18 12.66 -10.02
N LYS A 169 -14.30 13.37 -9.90
CA LYS A 169 -15.42 13.27 -10.86
C LYS A 169 -14.99 13.92 -12.17
N ALA A 170 -15.19 13.28 -13.32
CA ALA A 170 -14.78 13.85 -14.61
C ALA A 170 -15.40 15.22 -14.89
N GLY A 171 -16.65 15.45 -14.45
CA GLY A 171 -17.29 16.75 -14.50
C GLY A 171 -16.56 17.88 -13.75
N ALA A 172 -15.65 17.56 -12.83
CA ALA A 172 -14.82 18.53 -12.12
C ALA A 172 -13.70 19.11 -12.98
N ILE A 173 -13.16 18.36 -13.94
CA ILE A 173 -12.09 18.85 -14.83
C ILE A 173 -12.57 20.08 -15.63
N LYS A 174 -13.84 20.10 -16.05
CA LYS A 174 -14.42 21.25 -16.75
C LYS A 174 -14.51 22.53 -15.89
N LYS A 175 -14.34 22.43 -14.56
CA LYS A 175 -14.34 23.57 -13.63
C LYS A 175 -12.96 24.21 -13.45
N LEU A 176 -11.89 23.56 -13.90
CA LEU A 176 -10.49 24.01 -13.73
C LEU A 176 -10.22 25.40 -14.31
N GLY A 177 -11.04 25.86 -15.27
CA GLY A 177 -10.87 27.15 -15.92
C GLY A 177 -11.16 28.39 -15.07
N ASN A 178 -11.68 28.31 -13.82
CA ASN A 178 -11.85 29.47 -12.89
C ASN A 178 -12.45 29.15 -11.50
N LYS A 179 -12.63 27.89 -11.09
CA LYS A 179 -13.24 27.54 -9.79
C LYS A 179 -12.40 26.54 -9.00
N THR A 180 -12.26 26.80 -7.70
CA THR A 180 -11.67 25.87 -6.73
C THR A 180 -12.50 24.60 -6.63
N LEU A 181 -11.84 23.44 -6.66
CA LEU A 181 -12.50 22.15 -6.46
C LEU A 181 -12.72 21.90 -4.97
N THR A 182 -13.84 21.26 -4.65
CA THR A 182 -14.08 20.72 -3.30
C THR A 182 -13.39 19.37 -3.17
N VAL A 183 -12.45 19.26 -2.22
CA VAL A 183 -11.64 18.05 -2.02
C VAL A 183 -11.87 17.51 -0.61
N GLN A 184 -12.14 16.23 -0.49
CA GLN A 184 -12.25 15.55 0.81
C GLN A 184 -11.04 14.65 1.06
N PRO A 185 -10.32 14.82 2.17
CA PRO A 185 -9.22 13.94 2.50
C PRO A 185 -9.71 12.58 3.02
N VAL A 186 -8.99 11.51 2.69
CA VAL A 186 -9.19 10.15 3.20
C VAL A 186 -7.88 9.67 3.83
N LYS A 187 -7.96 9.19 5.08
CA LYS A 187 -6.79 8.65 5.78
C LYS A 187 -6.31 7.38 5.11
N VAL A 188 -5.04 7.36 4.71
CA VAL A 188 -4.37 6.21 4.10
C VAL A 188 -3.47 5.51 5.11
N SER A 189 -3.13 4.25 4.82
CA SER A 189 -2.25 3.45 5.67
C SER A 189 -0.81 3.48 5.15
N GLU A 190 0.04 2.58 5.67
CA GLU A 190 1.43 2.43 5.22
C GLU A 190 1.55 1.99 3.75
N ASP A 191 0.48 1.46 3.17
CA ASP A 191 0.42 1.11 1.75
C ASP A 191 0.60 2.32 0.81
N ALA A 192 0.27 3.53 1.27
CA ALA A 192 0.54 4.79 0.57
C ALA A 192 1.97 5.30 0.80
N PHE A 193 2.94 4.41 1.02
CA PHE A 193 4.36 4.75 1.09
C PHE A 193 4.85 5.34 -0.23
N GLU A 194 5.54 6.47 -0.17
CA GLU A 194 6.01 7.24 -1.33
C GLU A 194 7.53 7.25 -1.40
N ILE A 195 8.07 6.96 -2.58
CA ILE A 195 9.51 7.02 -2.85
C ILE A 195 9.88 8.47 -3.18
N ASN A 196 10.55 9.14 -2.24
CA ASN A 196 11.07 10.50 -2.41
C ASN A 196 12.60 10.58 -2.37
N SER A 197 13.27 9.46 -2.10
CA SER A 197 14.72 9.36 -1.98
C SER A 197 15.23 7.93 -2.23
N TYR A 198 16.55 7.77 -2.31
CA TYR A 198 17.20 6.45 -2.35
C TYR A 198 16.93 5.61 -1.08
N LEU A 199 16.76 6.25 0.08
CA LEU A 199 16.41 5.54 1.31
C LEU A 199 15.01 4.96 1.20
N ASP A 200 14.06 5.75 0.70
CA ASP A 200 12.69 5.28 0.48
C ASP A 200 12.65 4.16 -0.55
N TRP A 201 13.49 4.24 -1.59
CA TRP A 201 13.64 3.16 -2.57
C TRP A 201 14.07 1.85 -1.90
N TRP A 202 15.10 1.88 -1.05
CA TRP A 202 15.59 0.69 -0.35
C TRP A 202 14.55 0.12 0.61
N VAL A 203 13.86 0.99 1.36
CA VAL A 203 12.74 0.60 2.24
C VAL A 203 11.63 -0.03 1.41
N CYS A 204 11.22 0.59 0.30
CA CYS A 204 10.18 0.07 -0.58
C CYS A 204 10.56 -1.28 -1.19
N GLU A 205 11.82 -1.46 -1.59
CA GLU A 205 12.33 -2.73 -2.09
C GLU A 205 12.20 -3.84 -1.03
N LYS A 206 12.55 -3.54 0.22
CA LYS A 206 12.37 -4.43 1.36
C LYS A 206 10.89 -4.73 1.63
N LEU A 207 10.03 -3.72 1.63
CA LEU A 207 8.58 -3.88 1.83
C LEU A 207 7.94 -4.73 0.72
N LEU A 208 8.35 -4.57 -0.54
CA LEU A 208 7.91 -5.43 -1.63
C LEU A 208 8.36 -6.88 -1.46
N ALA A 209 9.50 -7.11 -0.80
CA ALA A 209 10.01 -8.45 -0.48
C ALA A 209 9.39 -9.06 0.77
N ARG A 210 8.70 -8.24 1.58
CA ARG A 210 8.04 -8.66 2.81
C ARG A 210 7.12 -9.84 2.54
N LYS A 211 7.25 -10.86 3.37
CA LYS A 211 6.40 -12.06 3.36
C LYS A 211 5.52 -12.05 4.58
N ARG A 212 4.36 -12.69 4.47
CA ARG A 212 3.49 -12.98 5.60
C ARG A 212 3.78 -14.39 6.11
N ILE A 213 4.09 -14.51 7.39
CA ILE A 213 4.40 -15.75 8.08
C ILE A 213 3.40 -15.91 9.22
N VAL A 214 2.64 -16.99 9.19
CA VAL A 214 1.66 -17.31 10.22
C VAL A 214 2.23 -18.39 11.12
N PHE A 215 2.30 -18.13 12.42
CA PHE A 215 2.62 -19.11 13.43
C PHE A 215 1.32 -19.66 14.02
N ARG A 216 1.04 -20.94 13.77
CA ARG A 216 -0.07 -21.65 14.45
C ARG A 216 0.49 -22.25 15.73
N VAL A 217 0.02 -21.78 16.87
CA VAL A 217 0.58 -22.11 18.18
C VAL A 217 -0.52 -22.58 19.12
N ILE A 218 -0.22 -23.58 19.93
CA ILE A 218 -1.05 -24.01 21.06
C ILE A 218 -0.29 -23.82 22.37
N GLY A 219 -1.01 -23.76 23.48
CA GLY A 219 -0.37 -23.78 24.78
C GLY A 219 -1.35 -23.50 25.92
N GLY A 220 -1.06 -24.11 27.06
CA GLY A 220 -1.86 -24.02 28.26
C GLY A 220 -1.48 -25.09 29.27
N ASP A 221 -2.19 -25.12 30.40
CA ASP A 221 -1.74 -25.89 31.58
C ASP A 221 -1.56 -27.39 31.31
N ARG A 222 -2.31 -27.95 30.37
CA ARG A 222 -2.24 -29.38 30.01
C ARG A 222 -1.14 -29.71 29.00
N VAL A 223 -0.87 -28.81 28.05
CA VAL A 223 0.08 -29.01 26.95
C VAL A 223 1.47 -28.45 27.29
N GLY A 224 1.53 -27.53 28.25
CA GLY A 224 2.70 -26.75 28.57
C GLY A 224 2.81 -25.47 27.74
N MET A 225 3.73 -24.60 28.14
CA MET A 225 3.96 -23.28 27.52
C MET A 225 5.14 -23.28 26.53
N GLY A 226 5.80 -24.43 26.35
CA GLY A 226 7.02 -24.54 25.54
C GLY A 226 6.82 -24.09 24.09
N HIS A 227 5.71 -24.49 23.46
CA HIS A 227 5.32 -24.07 22.10
C HIS A 227 5.16 -22.56 21.97
N ILE A 228 4.54 -21.91 22.96
CA ILE A 228 4.38 -20.45 22.97
C ILE A 228 5.75 -19.77 23.05
N TYR A 229 6.60 -20.17 23.99
CA TYR A 229 7.92 -19.56 24.14
C TYR A 229 8.81 -19.80 22.91
N ARG A 230 8.79 -21.00 22.33
CA ARG A 230 9.54 -21.34 21.11
C ARG A 230 9.07 -20.51 19.92
N ALA A 231 7.76 -20.45 19.67
CA ALA A 231 7.19 -19.64 18.60
C ALA A 231 7.53 -18.16 18.77
N LEU A 232 7.43 -17.62 20.01
CA LEU A 232 7.81 -16.24 20.32
C LEU A 232 9.30 -15.98 20.06
N THR A 233 10.19 -16.88 20.48
CA THR A 233 11.64 -16.73 20.24
C THR A 233 11.95 -16.69 18.74
N VAL A 234 11.36 -17.60 17.95
CA VAL A 234 11.59 -17.61 16.50
C VAL A 234 10.96 -16.37 15.84
N ALA A 235 9.75 -15.99 16.23
CA ALA A 235 9.06 -14.81 15.71
C ALA A 235 9.81 -13.51 16.00
N HIS A 236 10.51 -13.40 17.14
CA HIS A 236 11.26 -12.21 17.51
C HIS A 236 12.45 -11.94 16.59
N GLU A 237 13.09 -13.00 16.10
CA GLU A 237 14.22 -12.89 15.17
C GLU A 237 13.79 -12.54 13.73
N ILE A 238 12.49 -12.59 13.44
CA ILE A 238 11.93 -12.28 12.11
C ILE A 238 11.52 -10.80 12.07
N THR A 239 12.44 -9.94 11.63
CA THR A 239 12.22 -8.49 11.54
C THR A 239 11.75 -8.01 10.16
N ASP A 240 12.16 -8.70 9.10
CA ASP A 240 11.95 -8.27 7.70
C ASP A 240 10.58 -8.72 7.12
N HIS A 241 9.78 -9.45 7.89
CA HIS A 241 8.54 -10.08 7.45
C HIS A 241 7.37 -9.76 8.39
N GLU A 242 6.15 -9.87 7.88
CA GLU A 242 4.95 -9.79 8.72
C GLU A 242 4.78 -11.12 9.45
N VAL A 243 4.72 -11.07 10.78
CA VAL A 243 4.46 -12.24 11.63
C VAL A 243 3.08 -12.11 12.25
N LEU A 244 2.27 -13.15 12.09
CA LEU A 244 0.93 -13.27 12.66
C LEU A 244 0.89 -14.51 13.54
N MET A 245 0.32 -14.38 14.74
CA MET A 245 0.07 -15.51 15.63
C MET A 245 -1.37 -15.98 15.44
N VAL A 246 -1.56 -17.29 15.36
CA VAL A 246 -2.88 -17.90 15.26
C VAL A 246 -3.01 -19.00 16.30
N THR A 247 -4.10 -18.99 17.04
CA THR A 247 -4.45 -20.08 17.96
C THR A 247 -5.93 -20.42 17.85
N ASP A 248 -6.33 -21.55 18.44
CA ASP A 248 -7.74 -21.91 18.52
C ASP A 248 -8.37 -21.50 19.86
N THR A 249 -9.70 -21.42 19.88
CA THR A 249 -10.49 -20.99 21.04
C THR A 249 -10.31 -21.82 22.31
N SER A 250 -9.67 -22.99 22.26
CA SER A 250 -9.42 -23.83 23.43
C SER A 250 -8.14 -23.45 24.21
N ASN A 251 -7.35 -22.47 23.72
CA ASN A 251 -6.06 -22.10 24.31
C ASN A 251 -6.10 -20.73 25.04
N GLU A 252 -6.87 -20.61 26.11
CA GLU A 252 -7.00 -19.34 26.88
C GLU A 252 -5.66 -18.80 27.41
N VAL A 253 -4.74 -19.69 27.81
CA VAL A 253 -3.43 -19.26 28.33
C VAL A 253 -2.53 -18.71 27.21
N ALA A 254 -2.62 -19.27 26.00
CA ALA A 254 -1.94 -18.74 24.83
C ALA A 254 -2.41 -17.32 24.49
N LEU A 255 -3.72 -17.08 24.60
CA LEU A 255 -4.31 -15.77 24.35
C LEU A 255 -3.67 -14.69 25.23
N ASN A 256 -3.68 -14.89 26.55
CA ASN A 256 -3.18 -13.90 27.50
C ASN A 256 -1.70 -13.58 27.25
N LYS A 257 -0.87 -14.61 27.02
CA LYS A 257 0.56 -14.39 26.79
C LYS A 257 0.88 -13.73 25.46
N LEU A 258 0.24 -14.14 24.37
CA LEU A 258 0.56 -13.58 23.06
C LEU A 258 0.12 -12.10 22.96
N MET A 259 -0.94 -11.71 23.65
CA MET A 259 -1.34 -10.30 23.78
C MET A 259 -0.30 -9.45 24.52
N ASP A 260 0.32 -9.97 25.58
CA ASP A 260 1.33 -9.24 26.38
C ASP A 260 2.56 -8.82 25.54
N TYR A 261 2.91 -9.56 24.49
CA TYR A 261 4.08 -9.30 23.64
C TYR A 261 3.78 -8.42 22.41
N GLY A 262 2.54 -7.95 22.24
CA GLY A 262 2.18 -7.04 21.16
C GLY A 262 2.16 -7.65 19.76
N TYR A 263 2.18 -8.98 19.64
CA TYR A 263 1.96 -9.65 18.35
C TYR A 263 0.49 -9.56 17.95
N ARG A 264 0.23 -9.42 16.66
CA ARG A 264 -1.12 -9.60 16.12
C ARG A 264 -1.52 -11.06 16.28
N LEU A 265 -2.53 -11.29 17.11
CA LEU A 265 -3.10 -12.59 17.41
C LEU A 265 -4.49 -12.72 16.79
N GLU A 266 -4.70 -13.76 16.01
CA GLU A 266 -6.02 -14.15 15.52
C GLU A 266 -6.44 -15.47 16.20
N VAL A 267 -7.70 -15.53 16.62
CA VAL A 267 -8.25 -16.69 17.33
C VAL A 267 -9.42 -17.24 16.54
N TYR A 268 -9.33 -18.51 16.17
CA TYR A 268 -10.34 -19.16 15.33
C TYR A 268 -10.92 -20.40 16.00
N GLU A 269 -12.11 -20.81 15.55
CA GLU A 269 -12.64 -22.13 15.89
C GLU A 269 -11.72 -23.21 15.30
N ARG A 270 -11.42 -24.25 16.08
CA ARG A 270 -10.51 -25.32 15.66
C ARG A 270 -10.92 -25.97 14.33
N SER A 271 -12.20 -26.07 14.04
CA SER A 271 -12.74 -26.63 12.79
C SER A 271 -12.49 -25.75 11.56
N LYS A 272 -12.30 -24.44 11.74
CA LYS A 272 -12.13 -23.46 10.65
C LYS A 272 -10.70 -22.92 10.53
N ILE A 273 -9.85 -23.20 11.51
CA ILE A 273 -8.51 -22.60 11.62
C ILE A 273 -7.67 -22.72 10.34
N VAL A 274 -7.74 -23.84 9.61
CA VAL A 274 -7.01 -24.02 8.35
C VAL A 274 -7.53 -23.09 7.26
N GLU A 275 -8.86 -23.00 7.11
CA GLU A 275 -9.50 -22.11 6.13
C GLU A 275 -9.17 -20.65 6.43
N GLU A 276 -9.26 -20.26 7.70
CA GLU A 276 -8.96 -18.90 8.17
C GLU A 276 -7.48 -18.56 7.96
N ILE A 277 -6.56 -19.47 8.30
CA ILE A 277 -5.12 -19.30 8.00
C ILE A 277 -4.88 -19.13 6.51
N ILE A 278 -5.58 -19.89 5.65
CA ILE A 278 -5.49 -19.71 4.19
C ILE A 278 -6.04 -18.34 3.78
N GLY A 279 -7.13 -17.89 4.40
CA GLY A 279 -7.74 -16.57 4.19
C GLY A 279 -6.78 -15.41 4.50
N LEU A 280 -5.90 -15.60 5.49
CA LEU A 280 -4.80 -14.66 5.76
C LEU A 280 -3.76 -14.60 4.63
N SER A 281 -3.83 -15.44 3.60
CA SER A 281 -2.91 -15.46 2.46
C SER A 281 -1.41 -15.48 2.83
N PRO A 282 -0.98 -16.35 3.76
CA PRO A 282 0.42 -16.40 4.19
C PRO A 282 1.32 -16.93 3.07
N ASN A 283 2.58 -16.52 3.09
CA ASN A 283 3.61 -17.16 2.29
C ASN A 283 4.17 -18.41 2.98
N MET A 284 4.09 -18.45 4.31
CA MET A 284 4.53 -19.57 5.12
C MET A 284 3.64 -19.75 6.35
N VAL A 285 3.37 -21.00 6.70
CA VAL A 285 2.78 -21.40 7.98
C VAL A 285 3.83 -22.18 8.77
N VAL A 286 4.06 -21.76 10.01
CA VAL A 286 4.88 -22.46 10.99
C VAL A 286 3.93 -23.07 12.02
N ASN A 287 3.78 -24.39 12.00
CA ASN A 287 2.98 -25.10 12.98
C ASN A 287 3.86 -25.47 14.17
N ASP A 288 3.53 -24.91 15.32
CA ASP A 288 4.11 -25.30 16.61
C ASP A 288 2.98 -25.88 17.49
N ILE A 289 2.58 -27.09 17.14
CA ILE A 289 1.45 -27.83 17.72
C ILE A 289 1.84 -29.28 17.97
N LEU A 290 1.05 -29.99 18.80
CA LEU A 290 1.37 -31.36 19.22
C LEU A 290 1.49 -32.35 18.04
N ASP A 291 0.54 -32.25 17.10
CA ASP A 291 0.44 -33.15 15.96
C ASP A 291 -0.14 -32.38 14.77
N THR A 292 0.40 -32.62 13.59
CA THR A 292 -0.05 -32.01 12.34
C THR A 292 -0.74 -33.03 11.45
N ASN A 293 -1.94 -32.71 10.97
CA ASN A 293 -2.65 -33.59 10.05
C ASN A 293 -2.13 -33.40 8.60
N ALA A 294 -1.92 -34.51 7.89
CA ALA A 294 -1.62 -34.52 6.47
C ALA A 294 -2.69 -33.81 5.59
N ASP A 295 -3.95 -33.75 6.03
CA ASP A 295 -4.99 -32.96 5.36
C ASP A 295 -4.71 -31.45 5.46
N ASP A 296 -4.37 -30.94 6.66
CA ASP A 296 -4.02 -29.53 6.90
C ASP A 296 -2.83 -29.12 6.01
N ILE A 297 -1.77 -29.94 6.00
CA ILE A 297 -0.56 -29.67 5.20
C ILE A 297 -0.89 -29.66 3.70
N ARG A 298 -1.73 -30.58 3.23
CA ARG A 298 -2.16 -30.63 1.83
C ARG A 298 -2.95 -29.38 1.47
N ALA A 299 -3.86 -28.92 2.33
CA ALA A 299 -4.63 -27.71 2.11
C ALA A 299 -3.73 -26.48 1.93
N TYR A 300 -2.70 -26.31 2.78
CA TYR A 300 -1.73 -25.24 2.64
C TYR A 300 -0.91 -25.34 1.34
N LYS A 301 -0.37 -26.53 1.04
CA LYS A 301 0.47 -26.74 -0.15
C LYS A 301 -0.29 -26.53 -1.45
N GLN A 302 -1.57 -26.89 -1.51
CA GLN A 302 -2.43 -26.63 -2.68
C GLN A 302 -2.58 -25.14 -3.00
N LYS A 303 -2.40 -24.26 -2.00
CA LYS A 303 -2.40 -22.80 -2.16
C LYS A 303 -0.99 -22.21 -2.37
N GLY A 304 0.03 -23.06 -2.52
CA GLY A 304 1.42 -22.63 -2.67
C GLY A 304 2.06 -22.10 -1.37
N ILE A 305 1.44 -22.35 -0.23
CA ILE A 305 1.92 -21.92 1.09
C ILE A 305 3.02 -22.87 1.55
N LYS A 306 4.17 -22.33 1.97
CA LYS A 306 5.25 -23.14 2.57
C LYS A 306 4.85 -23.55 3.98
N VAL A 307 5.16 -24.78 4.37
CA VAL A 307 4.83 -25.29 5.70
C VAL A 307 6.09 -25.73 6.40
N VAL A 308 6.25 -25.30 7.66
CA VAL A 308 7.28 -25.75 8.59
C VAL A 308 6.56 -26.27 9.82
N ASN A 309 6.93 -27.46 10.29
CA ASN A 309 6.36 -28.04 11.49
C ASN A 309 7.44 -28.24 12.55
N PHE A 310 7.14 -27.87 13.78
CA PHE A 310 7.85 -28.35 14.95
C PHE A 310 7.09 -29.58 15.47
N GLU A 311 7.52 -30.76 15.05
CA GLU A 311 6.88 -32.02 15.41
C GLU A 311 7.38 -32.50 16.77
N ASP A 312 6.43 -32.77 17.68
CA ASP A 312 6.70 -33.40 18.97
C ASP A 312 6.27 -34.88 18.99
N LEU A 313 5.26 -35.27 18.19
CA LEU A 313 4.70 -36.63 18.18
C LEU A 313 4.95 -37.42 16.88
N GLY A 314 5.37 -36.76 15.80
CA GLY A 314 5.86 -37.41 14.56
C GLY A 314 4.87 -37.38 13.40
#